data_AF-A0AA37T137-F1
#
_entry.id   AF-A0AA37T137-F1
#
_cell.length_a   1.000
_cell.length_b   1.000
_cell.length_c   1.000
_cell.angle_alpha   90.00
_cell.angle_beta   90.00
_cell.angle_gamma   90.00
#
_symmetry.space_group_name_H-M   'P 1'
#
loop_
_entity.id
_entity.type
_entity.pdbx_description
1 polymer ?
#
loop_
_entity_poly.entity_id
_entity_poly.type
_entity_poly.pdbx_seq_one_letter_code
_entity_poly.pdbx_strand_id
1 'polypeptide(L)'
;MVTLALSAGLPLIYMHIVTRLLSITVWLAASVWGLYVANSHVELIFFEGFFMPPCPIEPNFPSFMPLHNWLPAIFDATGECNDNRWQFLNMGMAEWMRIIFSGFALTASAVAISYIIRFRQVAK
;
A
#
# COMPACT_ATOMS: atom_id res chain seq x y z
N MET A 1 -2.65 2.93 -1.48
CA MET A 1 -3.99 2.69 -2.06
C MET A 1 -4.26 3.55 -3.29
N VAL A 2 -4.07 4.88 -3.21
CA VAL A 2 -4.26 5.80 -4.36
C VAL A 2 -3.49 5.35 -5.60
N THR A 3 -2.22 4.95 -5.44
CA THR A 3 -1.38 4.45 -6.53
C THR A 3 -1.90 3.15 -7.16
N LEU A 4 -2.50 2.25 -6.37
CA LEU A 4 -3.13 1.02 -6.86
C LEU A 4 -4.35 1.35 -7.73
N ALA A 5 -5.20 2.27 -7.28
CA ALA A 5 -6.35 2.73 -8.04
C ALA A 5 -5.94 3.36 -9.38
N LEU A 6 -4.88 4.20 -9.37
CA LEU A 6 -4.34 4.80 -10.58
C LEU A 6 -3.72 3.76 -11.53
N SER A 7 -3.02 2.75 -11.01
CA SER A 7 -2.46 1.67 -11.84
C SER A 7 -3.53 0.87 -12.58
N ALA A 8 -4.71 0.69 -11.98
CA ALA A 8 -5.85 0.02 -12.61
C ALA A 8 -6.51 0.90 -13.70
N GLY A 9 -6.50 2.23 -13.55
CA GLY A 9 -7.08 3.16 -14.51
C GLY A 9 -6.27 3.35 -15.80
N LEU A 10 -4.93 3.32 -15.72
CA LEU A 10 -4.03 3.51 -16.87
C LEU A 10 -4.32 2.60 -18.08
N PRO A 11 -4.45 1.27 -17.94
CA PRO A 11 -4.72 0.38 -19.07
C PRO A 11 -6.16 0.49 -19.61
N LEU A 12 -7.09 1.10 -18.88
CA LEU A 12 -8.47 1.32 -19.34
C LEU A 12 -8.58 2.51 -20.31
N ILE A 13 -7.74 3.54 -20.13
CA ILE A 13 -7.78 4.76 -20.94
C ILE A 13 -7.05 4.55 -22.28
N TYR A 14 -5.90 3.84 -22.25
CA TYR A 14 -5.10 3.61 -23.45
C TYR A 14 -4.52 2.20 -23.48
N MET A 15 -5.08 1.37 -24.36
CA MET A 15 -4.76 -0.05 -24.47
C MET A 15 -3.50 -0.29 -25.33
N HIS A 16 -2.34 0.05 -24.79
CA HIS A 16 -1.03 -0.23 -25.38
C HIS A 16 -0.20 -1.18 -24.52
N ILE A 17 0.74 -1.88 -25.16
CA ILE A 17 1.62 -2.84 -24.46
C ILE A 17 2.50 -2.17 -23.39
N VAL A 18 2.92 -0.92 -23.65
CA VAL A 18 3.75 -0.12 -22.74
C VAL A 18 2.97 0.30 -21.50
N THR A 19 1.71 0.75 -21.65
CA THR A 19 0.88 1.15 -20.51
C THR A 19 0.55 -0.05 -19.61
N ARG A 20 0.36 -1.23 -20.19
CA ARG A 20 0.23 -2.49 -19.43
C ARG A 20 1.49 -2.80 -18.63
N LEU A 21 2.68 -2.74 -19.24
CA LEU A 21 3.94 -2.97 -18.53
C LEU A 21 4.14 -1.99 -17.37
N LEU A 22 3.91 -0.69 -17.61
CA LEU A 22 4.01 0.34 -16.57
C LEU A 22 2.99 0.13 -15.45
N SER A 23 1.76 -0.29 -15.76
CA SER A 23 0.76 -0.56 -14.73
C SER A 23 1.16 -1.71 -13.80
N ILE A 24 1.76 -2.77 -14.36
CA ILE A 24 2.19 -3.94 -13.59
C ILE A 24 3.37 -3.57 -12.68
N THR A 25 4.34 -2.79 -13.16
CA THR A 25 5.49 -2.37 -12.35
C THR A 25 5.06 -1.45 -11.22
N VAL A 26 4.19 -0.47 -11.49
CA VAL A 26 3.64 0.44 -10.48
C VAL A 26 2.81 -0.32 -9.45
N TRP A 27 1.98 -1.28 -9.88
CA TRP A 27 1.19 -2.12 -8.99
C TRP A 27 2.10 -2.92 -8.05
N LEU A 28 3.10 -3.61 -8.60
CA LEU A 28 4.02 -4.43 -7.81
C LEU A 28 4.78 -3.57 -6.79
N ALA A 29 5.38 -2.46 -7.22
CA ALA A 29 6.08 -1.54 -6.33
C ALA A 29 5.18 -0.99 -5.21
N ALA A 30 3.96 -0.57 -5.54
CA ALA A 30 2.99 -0.05 -4.57
C ALA A 30 2.54 -1.11 -3.55
N SER A 31 2.38 -2.37 -3.98
CA SER A 31 1.97 -3.46 -3.10
C SER A 31 3.06 -3.84 -2.10
N VAL A 32 4.32 -3.88 -2.52
CA VAL A 32 5.47 -4.18 -1.66
C VAL A 32 5.69 -3.06 -0.64
N TRP A 33 5.63 -1.79 -1.09
CA TRP A 33 5.74 -0.65 -0.19
C TRP A 33 4.57 -0.61 0.82
N GLY A 34 3.34 -0.89 0.36
CA GLY A 34 2.17 -0.98 1.23
C GLY A 34 2.30 -2.08 2.28
N LEU A 35 2.85 -3.24 1.92
CA LEU A 35 3.11 -4.33 2.85
C LEU A 35 4.16 -3.95 3.91
N TYR A 36 5.22 -3.25 3.50
CA TYR A 36 6.23 -2.74 4.43
C TYR A 36 5.60 -1.79 5.47
N VAL A 37 4.83 -0.81 5.02
CA VAL A 37 4.14 0.15 5.90
C VAL A 37 3.14 -0.56 6.83
N ALA A 38 2.40 -1.54 6.33
CA ALA A 38 1.45 -2.31 7.13
C ALA A 38 2.16 -3.11 8.24
N ASN A 39 3.31 -3.72 7.95
CA ASN A 39 4.11 -4.42 8.95
C ASN A 39 4.59 -3.46 10.05
N SER A 40 5.11 -2.29 9.68
CA SER A 40 5.52 -1.29 10.67
C SER A 40 4.35 -0.81 11.53
N HIS A 41 3.14 -0.69 10.96
CA HIS A 41 1.93 -0.35 11.73
C HIS A 41 1.56 -1.41 12.77
N VAL A 42 1.64 -2.69 12.40
CA VAL A 42 1.40 -3.81 13.33
C VAL A 42 2.44 -3.77 14.45
N GLU A 43 3.71 -3.59 14.11
CA GLU A 43 4.79 -3.48 15.10
C GLU A 43 4.53 -2.32 16.07
N LEU A 44 4.11 -1.14 15.60
CA LEU A 44 3.80 0.00 16.49
C LEU A 44 2.65 -0.27 17.47
N ILE A 45 1.59 -0.97 17.05
CA ILE A 45 0.41 -1.23 17.90
C ILE A 45 0.70 -2.29 18.97
N PHE A 46 1.53 -3.29 18.66
CA PHE A 46 1.82 -4.39 19.59
C PHE A 46 3.15 -4.21 20.36
N PHE A 47 3.81 -3.07 20.22
CA PHE A 47 5.08 -2.82 20.90
C PHE A 47 4.87 -2.44 22.38
N GLU A 48 5.12 -3.39 23.29
CA GLU A 48 5.07 -3.19 24.75
C GLU A 48 6.46 -2.94 25.36
N GLY A 49 7.24 -2.03 24.80
CA GLY A 49 8.60 -1.70 25.29
C GLY A 49 8.72 -0.32 25.93
N PHE A 50 9.63 -0.17 26.90
CA PHE A 50 9.93 1.11 27.57
C PHE A 50 10.46 2.19 26.60
N PHE A 51 10.98 1.79 25.43
CA PHE A 51 11.43 2.68 24.34
C PHE A 51 10.39 2.80 23.23
N MET A 52 9.13 3.07 23.60
CA MET A 52 8.08 3.28 22.60
C MET A 52 8.46 4.45 21.68
N PRO A 53 8.47 4.29 20.34
CA PRO A 53 8.69 5.42 19.45
C PRO A 53 7.63 6.48 19.74
N PRO A 54 8.01 7.76 19.89
CA PRO A 54 7.04 8.82 20.12
C PRO A 54 6.08 8.84 18.94
N CYS A 55 4.78 8.66 19.19
CA CYS A 55 3.82 8.77 18.11
C CYS A 55 3.50 10.24 17.88
N PRO A 56 3.97 10.84 16.77
CA PRO A 56 3.73 12.25 16.52
C PRO A 56 2.26 12.43 16.15
N ILE A 57 1.58 13.37 16.82
CA ILE A 57 0.21 13.77 16.48
C ILE A 57 0.19 14.41 15.07
N GLU A 58 1.29 15.04 14.68
CA GLU A 58 1.45 15.63 13.35
C GLU A 58 2.16 14.66 12.40
N PRO A 59 1.54 14.26 11.27
CA PRO A 59 2.19 13.42 10.27
C PRO A 59 3.36 14.15 9.59
N ASN A 60 4.51 13.49 9.48
CA ASN A 60 5.73 14.05 8.92
C ASN A 60 5.68 14.07 7.37
N PHE A 61 5.03 15.10 6.82
CA PHE A 61 4.99 15.36 5.38
C PHE A 61 6.11 16.32 4.94
N PRO A 62 6.65 16.16 3.72
CA PRO A 62 7.67 17.07 3.20
C PRO A 62 7.10 18.48 3.01
N SER A 63 7.96 19.51 3.13
CA SER A 63 7.56 20.92 3.09
C SER A 63 6.87 21.36 1.80
N PHE A 64 7.13 20.67 0.68
CA PHE A 64 6.48 20.95 -0.60
C PHE A 64 5.07 20.37 -0.73
N MET A 65 4.64 19.48 0.19
CA MET A 65 3.35 18.79 0.10
C MET A 65 2.71 18.51 1.48
N PRO A 66 2.26 19.55 2.21
CA PRO A 66 1.57 19.38 3.48
C PRO A 66 0.14 18.88 3.29
N LEU A 67 -0.02 17.58 3.04
CA LEU A 67 -1.31 16.94 2.73
C LEU A 67 -2.36 17.10 3.84
N HIS A 68 -1.93 17.14 5.10
CA HIS A 68 -2.79 17.37 6.26
C HIS A 68 -3.50 18.74 6.18
N ASN A 69 -2.84 19.78 5.66
CA ASN A 69 -3.45 21.11 5.51
C ASN A 69 -4.34 21.23 4.28
N TRP A 70 -4.01 20.53 3.19
CA TRP A 70 -4.77 20.64 1.94
C TRP A 70 -6.06 19.80 1.96
N LEU A 71 -5.99 18.59 2.54
CA LEU A 71 -7.10 17.62 2.57
C LEU A 71 -7.20 16.98 3.97
N PRO A 72 -7.57 17.76 5.01
CA PRO A 72 -7.61 17.28 6.40
C PRO A 72 -8.60 16.13 6.59
N ALA A 73 -9.71 16.12 5.85
CA ALA A 73 -10.72 15.06 5.97
C ALA A 73 -10.20 13.62 5.70
N ILE A 74 -9.05 13.47 5.03
CA ILE A 74 -8.49 12.16 4.65
C ILE A 74 -7.11 11.92 5.27
N PHE A 75 -6.30 12.97 5.44
CA PHE A 75 -4.89 12.86 5.84
C PHE A 75 -4.60 13.35 7.26
N ASP A 76 -5.61 13.79 8.00
CA ASP A 76 -5.45 14.19 9.39
C ASP A 76 -5.43 12.96 10.32
N ALA A 77 -4.48 12.95 11.26
CA ALA A 77 -4.21 11.83 12.15
C ALA A 77 -4.78 12.11 13.54
N THR A 78 -6.11 12.17 13.66
CA THR A 78 -6.80 12.56 14.91
C THR A 78 -6.89 11.43 15.96
N GLY A 79 -6.31 10.25 15.71
CA GLY A 79 -6.43 9.05 16.54
C GLY A 79 -5.19 8.76 17.38
N GLU A 80 -5.35 8.04 18.50
CA GLU A 80 -4.22 7.53 19.28
C GLU A 80 -3.57 6.32 18.59
N CYS A 81 -2.25 6.30 18.48
CA CYS A 81 -1.54 5.28 17.72
C CYS A 81 -1.63 3.85 18.27
N ASN A 82 -1.96 3.69 19.55
CA ASN A 82 -2.11 2.39 20.19
C ASN A 82 -3.57 1.92 20.26
N ASP A 83 -4.49 2.61 19.56
CA ASP A 83 -5.91 2.29 19.63
C ASP A 83 -6.31 1.26 18.56
N ASN A 84 -6.59 0.02 18.97
CA ASN A 84 -7.11 -1.04 18.11
C ASN A 84 -8.64 -1.17 18.26
N ARG A 85 -9.39 -0.09 17.97
CA ARG A 85 -10.87 -0.05 18.06
C ARG A 85 -11.58 -1.07 17.17
N TRP A 86 -11.08 -1.26 15.96
CA TRP A 86 -11.73 -2.08 14.94
C TRP A 86 -11.13 -3.48 14.95
N GLN A 87 -11.97 -4.46 15.22
CA GLN A 87 -11.59 -5.87 15.22
C GLN A 87 -12.58 -6.67 14.38
N PHE A 88 -12.05 -7.55 13.55
CA PHE A 88 -12.82 -8.50 12.76
C PHE A 88 -12.12 -9.85 12.78
N LEU A 89 -12.84 -10.93 13.12
CA LEU A 89 -12.27 -12.28 13.29
C LEU A 89 -11.08 -12.32 14.27
N ASN A 90 -11.18 -11.60 15.40
CA ASN A 90 -10.11 -11.42 16.39
C ASN A 90 -8.81 -10.78 15.86
N MET A 91 -8.84 -10.19 14.66
CA MET A 91 -7.73 -9.47 14.06
C MET A 91 -8.04 -7.98 13.93
N GLY A 92 -7.03 -7.14 14.19
CA GLY A 92 -7.12 -5.68 14.13
C GLY A 92 -7.04 -5.12 12.70
N MET A 93 -7.31 -3.82 12.56
CA MET A 93 -7.28 -3.14 11.25
C MET A 93 -5.93 -3.26 10.55
N ALA A 94 -4.83 -3.08 11.31
CA ALA A 94 -3.48 -3.15 10.78
C ALA A 94 -3.13 -4.56 10.25
N GLU A 95 -3.55 -5.61 10.95
CA GLU A 95 -3.32 -7.00 10.54
C GLU A 95 -4.07 -7.33 9.25
N TRP A 96 -5.32 -6.90 9.14
CA TRP A 96 -6.08 -7.05 7.90
C TRP A 96 -5.42 -6.33 6.72
N MET A 97 -4.85 -5.15 6.96
CA MET A 97 -4.14 -4.41 5.92
C MET A 97 -2.89 -5.15 5.43
N ARG A 98 -2.16 -5.80 6.33
CA ARG A 98 -1.03 -6.69 5.99
C ARG A 98 -1.49 -7.84 5.09
N ILE A 99 -2.60 -8.50 5.43
CA ILE A 99 -3.17 -9.60 4.62
C ILE A 99 -3.57 -9.10 3.23
N ILE A 100 -4.31 -7.99 3.13
CA ILE A 100 -4.77 -7.43 1.86
C ILE A 100 -3.59 -7.04 0.95
N PHE A 101 -2.57 -6.35 1.47
CA PHE A 101 -1.40 -5.99 0.67
C PHE A 101 -0.58 -7.20 0.24
N SER A 102 -0.49 -8.25 1.06
CA SER A 102 0.16 -9.50 0.64
C SER A 102 -0.58 -10.17 -0.50
N GLY A 103 -1.93 -10.18 -0.48
CA GLY A 103 -2.75 -10.66 -1.58
C GLY A 103 -2.56 -9.85 -2.88
N PHE A 104 -2.47 -8.52 -2.77
CA PHE A 104 -2.15 -7.67 -3.92
C PHE A 104 -0.74 -7.94 -4.49
N ALA A 105 0.26 -8.16 -3.63
CA ALA A 105 1.62 -8.48 -4.08
C ALA A 105 1.69 -9.85 -4.76
N LEU A 106 0.99 -10.86 -4.23
CA LEU A 106 0.90 -12.20 -4.83
C LEU A 106 0.23 -12.17 -6.20
N THR A 107 -0.90 -11.49 -6.31
CA THR A 107 -1.64 -11.37 -7.57
C THR A 107 -0.85 -10.56 -8.61
N ALA A 108 -0.20 -9.45 -8.22
CA ALA A 108 0.68 -8.69 -9.09
C ALA A 108 1.85 -9.55 -9.62
N SER A 109 2.46 -10.36 -8.74
CA SER A 109 3.56 -11.26 -9.10
C SER A 109 3.11 -12.35 -10.07
N ALA A 110 1.96 -12.98 -9.83
CA ALA A 110 1.39 -13.98 -10.73
C ALA A 110 1.10 -13.39 -12.13
N VAL A 111 0.54 -12.17 -12.19
CA VAL A 111 0.29 -11.47 -13.45
C VAL A 111 1.59 -11.12 -14.15
N ALA A 112 2.59 -10.59 -13.44
CA ALA A 112 3.90 -10.29 -14.01
C ALA A 112 4.57 -11.54 -14.63
N ILE A 113 4.52 -12.68 -13.93
CA ILE A 113 5.04 -13.96 -14.43
C ILE A 113 4.29 -14.39 -15.71
N SER A 114 2.95 -14.34 -15.69
CA SER A 114 2.14 -14.70 -16.86
C SER A 114 2.47 -13.86 -18.09
N TYR A 115 2.75 -12.56 -17.88
CA TYR A 115 3.14 -11.64 -18.93
C TYR A 115 4.53 -11.98 -19.49
N ILE A 116 5.50 -12.28 -18.63
CA ILE A 116 6.86 -12.68 -19.04
C ILE A 116 6.82 -13.97 -19.85
N ILE A 117 6.05 -14.98 -19.41
CA ILE A 117 5.90 -16.25 -20.14
C ILE A 117 5.33 -15.98 -21.53
N ARG A 118 4.27 -15.17 -21.63
CA ARG A 118 3.65 -14.82 -22.92
C ARG A 118 4.62 -14.05 -23.82
N PHE A 119 5.39 -13.12 -23.28
CA PHE A 119 6.39 -12.35 -24.04
C PHE A 119 7.48 -13.27 -24.60
N ARG A 120 7.94 -14.26 -23.83
CA ARG A 120 8.92 -15.27 -24.29
C ARG A 120 8.38 -16.16 -25.41
N GLN A 121 7.07 -16.41 -25.47
CA GLN A 121 6.46 -17.20 -26.56
C GLN A 121 6.38 -16.43 -27.89
N VAL A 122 6.28 -15.10 -27.86
CA VAL A 122 6.19 -14.27 -29.07
C VAL A 122 7.57 -13.98 -29.67
N ALA A 123 8.63 -14.02 -28.85
CA ALA A 123 10.01 -13.79 -29.29
C ALA A 123 10.69 -15.05 -29.89
N LYS A 124 9.97 -16.18 -29.94
CA LYS A 124 10.40 -17.44 -30.56
C LYS A 124 9.72 -17.61 -31.90
#